data_AF-A0A8J4XBJ8-F1
#
_entry.id   AF-A0A8J4XBJ8-F1
#
_cell.length_a   1.000
_cell.length_b   1.000
_cell.length_c   1.000
_cell.angle_alpha   90.00
_cell.angle_beta   90.00
_cell.angle_gamma   90.00
#
_symmetry.space_group_name_H-M   'P 1'
#
loop_
_entity.id
_entity.type
_entity.pdbx_description
1 polymer ?
#
loop_
_entity_poly.entity_id
_entity_poly.type
_entity_poly.pdbx_seq_one_letter_code
_entity_poly.pdbx_strand_id
1 'polypeptide(L)' 'MMFLSGKEIMPLHWKLSDDSFPPEDFGIVSRMLNVKWDRIAPASNASHTVVLRPLKAGYFNFTSATVSYLAQAGGQVV' A
#
# COMPACT_ATOMS: atom_id res chain seq x y z
N MET A 1 1.09 6.19 7.76
CA MET A 1 2.11 6.32 6.70
C MET A 1 2.82 4.99 6.60
N MET A 2 2.72 4.27 5.48
CA MET A 2 3.45 3.02 5.27
C MET A 2 4.69 3.26 4.41
N PHE A 3 5.82 2.73 4.86
CA PHE A 3 7.09 2.79 4.16
C PHE A 3 7.43 1.39 3.64
N LEU A 4 7.50 1.24 2.33
CA LEU A 4 7.95 0.00 1.69
C LEU A 4 9.45 0.12 1.44
N SER A 5 10.26 -0.58 2.26
CA SER A 5 11.70 -0.74 2.03
C SER A 5 11.97 -2.16 1.52
N GLY A 6 12.11 -2.29 0.21
CA GLY A 6 12.39 -3.58 -0.45
C GLY A 6 13.87 -3.75 -0.72
N LYS A 7 14.54 -4.60 0.07
CA LYS A 7 15.86 -5.15 -0.29
C LYS A 7 15.62 -6.51 -0.96
N GLU A 8 16.12 -6.64 -2.19
CA GLU A 8 16.47 -7.90 -2.89
C GLU A 8 15.46 -8.62 -3.82
N ILE A 9 14.19 -8.21 -3.95
CA ILE A 9 13.31 -8.75 -5.00
C ILE A 9 12.56 -7.64 -5.75
N MET A 10 12.60 -7.68 -7.09
CA MET A 10 11.93 -6.73 -7.98
C MET A 10 10.63 -7.35 -8.51
N PRO A 11 9.49 -7.16 -7.83
CA PRO A 11 8.25 -7.65 -8.36
C PRO A 11 7.69 -6.73 -9.44
N LEU A 12 7.13 -7.35 -10.47
CA LEU A 12 6.67 -6.68 -11.68
C LEU A 12 5.41 -5.83 -11.42
N HIS A 13 4.60 -6.21 -10.44
CA HIS A 13 3.39 -5.49 -10.06
C HIS A 13 3.27 -5.45 -8.55
N TRP A 14 3.01 -4.26 -8.01
CA TRP A 14 2.69 -4.05 -6.61
C TRP A 14 1.23 -3.64 -6.47
N LYS A 15 0.53 -4.25 -5.53
CA LYS A 15 -0.80 -3.84 -5.10
C LYS A 15 -0.77 -3.57 -3.61
N LEU A 16 -1.29 -2.42 -3.21
CA LEU A 16 -1.59 -2.11 -1.82
C LEU A 16 -3.11 -1.98 -1.69
N SER A 17 -3.68 -2.70 -0.73
CA SER A 17 -5.06 -2.56 -0.27
C SER A 17 -5.04 -2.26 1.21
N ASP A 18 -5.81 -1.25 1.63
CA ASP A 18 -6.05 -0.94 3.03
C ASP A 18 -7.55 -0.99 3.32
N ASP A 19 -7.99 -2.10 3.90
CA ASP A 19 -9.39 -2.38 4.19
C ASP A 19 -9.80 -1.92 5.61
N SER A 20 -8.92 -1.18 6.30
CA SER A 20 -9.13 -0.72 7.69
C SER A 20 -10.10 0.47 7.81
N PHE A 21 -10.60 0.98 6.68
CA PHE A 21 -11.38 2.21 6.63
C PHE A 21 -12.77 1.96 6.00
N PRO A 22 -13.71 1.42 6.78
CA PRO A 22 -15.06 1.15 6.30
C PRO A 22 -15.78 2.45 5.88
N PRO A 23 -16.48 2.44 4.74
CA PRO A 23 -17.10 3.65 4.19
C PRO A 23 -18.25 4.21 5.06
N GLU A 24 -18.86 3.40 5.92
CA GLU A 24 -19.86 3.86 6.88
C GLU A 24 -19.28 4.72 8.01
N ASP A 25 -17.97 4.61 8.26
CA ASP A 25 -17.28 5.32 9.34
C ASP A 25 -16.31 6.38 8.80
N PHE A 26 -15.86 6.25 7.55
CA PHE A 26 -14.88 7.14 6.94
C PHE A 26 -15.28 7.59 5.53
N GLY A 27 -15.28 8.91 5.32
CA GLY A 27 -15.29 9.49 3.99
C GLY A 27 -13.88 9.63 3.45
N ILE A 28 -13.62 9.11 2.24
CA ILE A 28 -12.35 9.35 1.54
C ILE A 28 -12.39 10.76 0.95
N VAL A 29 -11.51 11.64 1.44
CA VAL A 29 -11.42 13.04 0.95
C VAL A 29 -10.47 13.12 -0.24
N SER A 30 -9.39 12.34 -0.22
CA SER A 30 -8.39 12.32 -1.29
C SER A 30 -7.68 10.97 -1.40
N ARG A 31 -7.30 10.62 -2.63
CA ARG A 31 -6.66 9.35 -3.03
C ARG A 31 -7.59 8.15 -2.89
N MET A 32 -7.05 6.95 -3.15
CA MET A 32 -7.78 5.68 -3.13
C MET A 32 -7.11 4.75 -2.12
N LEU A 33 -7.90 3.98 -1.37
CA LEU A 33 -7.39 2.95 -0.43
C LEU A 33 -6.69 1.79 -1.16
N ASN A 34 -7.00 1.63 -2.44
CA ASN A 34 -6.40 0.68 -3.33
C ASN A 34 -5.51 1.40 -4.34
N VAL A 35 -4.26 0.97 -4.46
CA VAL A 35 -3.32 1.50 -5.45
C VAL A 35 -2.49 0.37 -6.03
N LYS A 36 -2.29 0.44 -7.34
CA LYS A 36 -1.39 -0.44 -8.07
C LYS A 36 -0.22 0.38 -8.58
N TRP A 37 1.00 -0.09 -8.34
CA TRP A 37 2.18 0.42 -9.01
C TRP A 37 2.66 -0.61 -10.02
N ASP A 38 2.89 -0.15 -11.26
CA ASP A 38 3.47 -0.99 -12.30
C ASP A 38 4.97 -1.21 -12.09
N ARG A 39 5.67 -0.32 -11.39
CA ARG A 39 7.05 -0.54 -10.97
C ARG A 39 7.41 0.39 -9.82
N ILE A 40 8.22 -0.12 -8.88
CA ILE A 40 8.97 0.69 -7.91
C ILE A 40 10.45 0.52 -8.28
N ALA A 41 11.19 1.63 -8.42
CA ALA A 41 12.59 1.56 -8.82
C ALA A 41 13.43 0.84 -7.75
N PRO A 42 14.51 0.13 -8.12
CA PRO A 42 15.41 -0.49 -7.16
C PRO A 42 15.97 0.54 -6.18
N ALA A 43 16.09 0.15 -4.90
CA ALA A 43 16.56 1.03 -3.83
C ALA A 43 15.78 2.35 -3.68
N SER A 44 14.55 2.43 -4.22
CA SER A 44 13.64 3.56 -4.03
C SER A 44 12.51 3.19 -3.09
N ASN A 45 11.99 4.20 -2.38
CA ASN A 45 10.85 4.04 -1.48
C ASN A 45 9.60 4.61 -2.14
N ALA A 46 8.49 3.89 -2.02
CA ALA A 46 7.17 4.41 -2.35
C ALA A 46 6.38 4.66 -1.06
N SER A 47 5.75 5.83 -0.98
CA SER A 47 4.83 6.18 0.12
C SER A 47 3.44 6.42 -0.45
N HIS A 48 2.44 5.77 0.15
CA HIS A 48 1.03 6.00 -0.14
C HIS A 48 0.39 6.74 1.03
N THR A 49 -0.34 7.81 0.73
CA THR A 49 -0.99 8.65 1.73
C THR A 49 -2.44 8.87 1.32
N VAL A 50 -3.35 8.64 2.25
CA VAL A 50 -4.80 8.85 2.06
C VAL A 50 -5.27 9.87 3.08
N VAL A 51 -6.17 10.76 2.68
CA VAL A 51 -6.81 11.73 3.58
C VAL A 51 -8.24 11.27 3.81
N LEU A 52 -8.57 11.07 5.08
CA LEU A 52 -9.86 10.55 5.52
C LEU A 52 -10.58 11.56 6.40
N ARG A 53 -11.90 11.58 6.31
CA ARG A 53 -12.79 12.32 7.20
C ARG A 53 -13.60 11.31 8.03
N PRO A 54 -13.40 11.26 9.35
CA PRO A 54 -14.25 10.46 10.24
C PRO A 54 -15.70 10.93 10.15
N LEU A 55 -16.64 9.99 10.03
CA LEU A 55 -18.08 10.22 10.02
C LEU A 55 -18.71 9.97 11.39
N LYS A 56 -18.05 9.17 12.23
CA LYS A 56 -18.47 8.86 13.60
C LYS A 56 -17.35 9.17 14.58
N ALA A 57 -17.72 9.64 15.77
CA ALA A 57 -16.77 9.80 16.87
C ALA A 57 -16.51 8.43 17.53
N GLY A 58 -15.25 8.12 17.79
CA GLY A 58 -14.86 6.85 18.39
C GLY A 58 -13.36 6.62 18.36
N TYR A 59 -12.91 5.58 19.05
CA TYR A 59 -11.54 5.10 18.94
C TYR A 59 -11.46 4.11 17.79
N PHE A 60 -10.52 4.36 16.88
CA PHE A 60 -10.24 3.47 15.77
C PHE A 60 -8.79 3.03 15.83
N ASN A 61 -8.56 1.72 15.75
CA ASN A 61 -7.23 1.14 15.71
C ASN A 61 -6.90 0.80 14.26
N PHE A 62 -5.91 1.46 13.70
CA PHE A 62 -5.40 1.17 12.35
C PHE A 62 -3.99 0.63 12.48
N THR A 63 -3.81 -0.66 12.24
CA THR A 63 -2.55 -1.36 12.56
C THR A 63 -1.90 -2.03 11.36
N SER A 64 -2.59 -2.22 10.24
CA SER A 64 -2.03 -2.92 9.08
C SER A 64 -2.73 -2.56 7.76
N ALA A 65 -2.03 -2.82 6.66
CA ALA A 65 -2.57 -2.88 5.31
C ALA A 65 -1.86 -4.02 4.58
N THR A 66 -2.47 -4.54 3.53
CA THR A 66 -1.95 -5.70 2.79
C THR A 66 -1.22 -5.25 1.54
N VAL A 67 0.04 -5.69 1.42
CA VAL A 67 0.86 -5.51 0.21
C VAL A 67 0.97 -6.85 -0.49
N SER A 68 0.62 -6.89 -1.77
CA SER A 68 0.79 -8.04 -2.64
C SER A 68 1.69 -7.69 -3.80
N TYR A 69 2.62 -8.58 -4.13
CA TYR A 69 3.55 -8.36 -5.23
C TYR A 69 3.80 -9.64 -6.03
N LEU A 70 4.05 -9.51 -7.33
CA LEU A 70 4.45 -10.62 -8.19
C LEU A 70 5.96 -10.62 -8.40
N ALA A 71 6.72 -11.41 -7.65
CA ALA A 71 8.15 -11.56 -7.88
C ALA A 71 8.40 -12.33 -9.18
N GLN A 72 9.20 -11.77 -10.10
CA GLN A 72 9.84 -12.59 -11.11
C GLN A 72 11.04 -13.30 -10.46
N ALA A 73 10.99 -14.64 -10.38
CA ALA A 73 12.21 -15.43 -10.23
C ALA A 73 12.97 -15.32 -11.54
N GLY A 74 14.02 -14.49 -11.57
CA GLY A 74 14.69 -14.13 -12.83
C GLY A 74 16.08 -13.57 -12.61
N GLY A 75 16.92 -14.32 -11.89
CA GLY A 75 18.36 -14.12 -11.83
C GLY A 75 19.05 -15.48 -11.96
N GLN A 76 19.12 -16.00 -13.18
CA GLN A 76 20.00 -17.13 -13.46
C GLN A 76 21.44 -16.65 -13.22
N VAL A 77 22.05 -17.16 -12.15
CA VAL A 77 23.49 -17.06 -11.97
C VAL A 77 24.14 -17.87 -13.08
N VAL A 78 24.82 -17.19 -14.00
CA VAL A 78 25.78 -17.78 -14.94
C VAL A 78 27.18 -17.58 -14.39
#